data_AF-X1GIM5-F1
#
_entry.id   AF-X1GIM5-F1
#
_cell.length_a   1.000
_cell.length_b   1.000
_cell.length_c   1.000
_cell.angle_alpha   90.00
_cell.angle_beta   90.00
_cell.angle_gamma   90.00
#
_symmetry.space_group_name_H-M   'P 1'
#
loop_
_entity.id
_entity.type
_entity.pdbx_description
1 polymer ?
#
loop_
_entity_poly.entity_id
_entity_poly.type
_entity_poly.pdbx_seq_one_letter_code
_entity_poly.pdbx_strand_id
1 'polypeptide(L)'
;AHQIITEAFSREVITPGVTTTQDVSWWIRERFRELRLGNWFHPSVSIQRSEKSKNNGDIILRGDLLHCDIGITYLRLNTDTQEHAYVLREGESDAPHGLKEALKLGNRLQDILIGEFKQGRTGNEILAAALKKAKEAGLKASIYSHPLGFHGHAAGPTIGLWDNQVNVPGKGDYRLYYNTCYAIELNIRTNLAEWGG
;
A
#
# COMPACT_ATOMS: atom_id res chain seq x y z
N ALA A 1 -0.72 -2.58 -13.53
CA ALA A 1 -0.23 -2.82 -12.16
C ALA A 1 -0.78 -4.13 -11.61
N HIS A 2 -2.08 -4.22 -11.29
CA HIS A 2 -2.74 -5.39 -10.69
C HIS A 2 -2.36 -6.76 -11.29
N GLN A 3 -2.39 -6.91 -12.62
CA GLN A 3 -2.02 -8.18 -13.27
C GLN A 3 -0.56 -8.55 -13.02
N ILE A 4 0.36 -7.58 -13.05
CA ILE A 4 1.79 -7.82 -12.80
C ILE A 4 2.01 -8.23 -11.33
N ILE A 5 1.28 -7.62 -10.40
CA ILE A 5 1.31 -8.01 -8.99
C ILE A 5 0.79 -9.44 -8.81
N THR A 6 -0.32 -9.78 -9.48
CA THR A 6 -0.89 -11.13 -9.46
C THR A 6 0.11 -12.17 -9.97
N GLU A 7 0.81 -11.88 -11.06
CA GLU A 7 1.88 -12.74 -11.60
C GLU A 7 3.07 -12.82 -10.62
N ALA A 8 3.53 -11.68 -10.09
CA ALA A 8 4.67 -11.60 -9.17
C ALA A 8 4.45 -12.38 -7.86
N PHE A 9 3.22 -12.42 -7.36
CA PHE A 9 2.84 -13.17 -6.16
C PHE A 9 2.32 -14.58 -6.44
N SER A 10 2.44 -15.05 -7.68
CA SER A 10 2.03 -16.40 -8.06
C SER A 10 3.06 -17.46 -7.67
N ARG A 11 2.65 -18.73 -7.77
CA ARG A 11 3.53 -19.90 -7.59
C ARG A 11 4.56 -20.06 -8.72
N GLU A 12 4.43 -19.32 -9.82
CA GLU A 12 5.41 -19.34 -10.91
C GLU A 12 6.65 -18.53 -10.56
N VAL A 13 6.48 -17.48 -9.74
CA VAL A 13 7.57 -16.57 -9.32
C VAL A 13 8.06 -16.90 -7.91
N ILE A 14 7.15 -17.24 -6.99
CA ILE A 14 7.48 -17.48 -5.58
C ILE A 14 7.52 -18.97 -5.27
N THR A 15 8.70 -19.43 -4.87
CA THR A 15 8.91 -20.72 -4.18
C THR A 15 9.23 -20.45 -2.71
N PRO A 16 8.29 -20.71 -1.78
CA PRO A 16 8.51 -20.47 -0.35
C PRO A 16 9.73 -21.24 0.19
N GLY A 17 10.55 -20.57 0.99
CA GLY A 17 11.81 -21.10 1.52
C GLY A 17 13.01 -20.97 0.57
N VAL A 18 12.80 -20.44 -0.65
CA VAL A 18 13.87 -20.23 -1.65
C VAL A 18 13.87 -18.79 -2.14
N THR A 19 12.74 -18.29 -2.63
CA THR A 19 12.63 -16.94 -3.21
C THR A 19 12.71 -15.86 -2.14
N THR A 20 13.50 -14.82 -2.38
CA THR A 20 13.59 -13.63 -1.53
C THR A 20 12.67 -12.50 -2.01
N THR A 21 12.37 -11.52 -1.16
CA THR A 21 11.64 -10.32 -1.60
C THR A 21 12.40 -9.50 -2.64
N GLN A 22 13.73 -9.55 -2.61
CA GLN A 22 14.58 -8.89 -3.61
C GLN A 22 14.46 -9.55 -4.99
N ASP A 23 14.38 -10.88 -5.05
CA ASP A 23 14.14 -11.61 -6.30
C ASP A 23 12.82 -11.18 -6.94
N VAL A 24 11.75 -11.08 -6.14
CA VAL A 24 10.43 -10.64 -6.64
C VAL A 24 10.47 -9.17 -7.10
N SER A 25 11.18 -8.30 -6.36
CA SER A 25 11.32 -6.88 -6.73
C SER A 25 12.03 -6.72 -8.08
N TRP A 26 13.09 -7.50 -8.32
CA TRP A 26 13.78 -7.55 -9.62
C TRP A 26 12.93 -8.20 -10.71
N TRP A 27 12.20 -9.27 -10.41
CA TRP A 27 11.30 -9.89 -11.36
C TRP A 27 10.23 -8.89 -11.85
N ILE A 28 9.60 -8.13 -10.95
CA ILE A 28 8.64 -7.08 -11.32
C ILE A 28 9.30 -6.04 -12.23
N ARG A 29 10.54 -5.65 -11.91
CA ARG A 29 11.33 -4.69 -12.69
C ARG A 29 11.60 -5.20 -14.11
N GLU A 30 11.95 -6.47 -14.27
CA GLU A 30 12.14 -7.10 -15.58
C GLU A 30 10.83 -7.22 -16.34
N ARG A 31 9.75 -7.62 -15.65
CA ARG A 31 8.41 -7.72 -16.22
C ARG A 31 7.91 -6.40 -16.80
N PHE A 32 8.19 -5.28 -16.14
CA PHE A 32 7.90 -3.95 -16.69
C PHE A 32 8.60 -3.74 -18.03
N ARG A 33 9.88 -4.12 -18.16
CA ARG A 33 10.66 -3.96 -19.40
C ARG A 33 10.13 -4.84 -20.53
N GLU A 34 9.77 -6.09 -20.23
CA GLU A 34 9.17 -7.01 -21.20
C GLU A 34 7.88 -6.43 -21.81
N LEU A 35 7.05 -5.82 -20.96
CA LEU A 35 5.81 -5.15 -21.35
C LEU A 35 6.02 -3.75 -21.93
N ARG A 36 7.28 -3.31 -22.08
CA ARG A 36 7.68 -1.98 -22.59
C ARG A 36 7.11 -0.84 -21.75
N LEU A 37 7.01 -1.07 -20.44
CA LEU A 37 6.61 -0.10 -19.44
C LEU A 37 7.84 0.55 -18.81
N GLY A 38 7.73 1.84 -18.49
CA GLY A 38 8.69 2.53 -17.64
C GLY A 38 8.37 2.31 -16.17
N ASN A 39 9.27 2.76 -15.31
CA ASN A 39 9.10 2.75 -13.86
C ASN A 39 9.28 4.18 -13.33
N TRP A 40 8.48 4.61 -12.36
CA TRP A 40 8.73 5.90 -11.70
C TRP A 40 9.62 5.75 -10.44
N PHE A 41 9.62 4.57 -9.82
CA PHE A 41 10.56 4.16 -8.78
C PHE A 41 10.94 2.69 -8.94
N HIS A 42 11.82 2.16 -8.07
CA HIS A 42 12.15 0.73 -8.05
C HIS A 42 11.06 -0.01 -7.27
N PRO A 43 10.43 -1.06 -7.83
CA PRO A 43 9.47 -1.88 -7.10
C PRO A 43 10.05 -2.38 -5.77
N SER A 44 9.23 -2.45 -4.74
CA SER A 44 9.63 -3.07 -3.47
C SER A 44 8.65 -4.13 -3.04
N VAL A 45 9.16 -5.15 -2.37
CA VAL A 45 8.38 -6.20 -1.70
C VAL A 45 8.89 -6.32 -0.27
N SER A 46 7.97 -6.36 0.69
CA SER A 46 8.27 -6.50 2.11
C SER A 46 7.46 -7.64 2.74
N ILE A 47 7.94 -8.11 3.90
CA ILE A 47 7.32 -9.20 4.67
C ILE A 47 6.87 -8.67 6.02
N GLN A 48 5.65 -9.02 6.41
CA GLN A 48 5.18 -9.01 7.78
C GLN A 48 4.89 -10.45 8.21
N ARG A 49 5.30 -10.80 9.43
CA ARG A 49 5.15 -12.15 9.99
C ARG A 49 4.86 -12.08 11.48
N SER A 50 4.15 -13.07 12.00
CA SER A 50 3.95 -13.24 13.46
C SER A 50 5.30 -13.31 14.16
N GLU A 51 5.41 -12.69 15.34
CA GLU A 51 6.62 -12.70 16.18
C GLU A 51 7.10 -14.11 16.55
N LYS A 52 6.20 -15.09 16.53
CA LYS A 52 6.53 -16.51 16.77
C LYS A 52 7.29 -17.16 15.60
N SER A 53 7.34 -16.50 14.45
CA SER A 53 8.02 -17.00 13.25
C SER A 53 9.51 -16.69 13.33
N LYS A 54 10.36 -17.64 12.94
CA LYS A 54 11.80 -17.40 12.88
C LYS A 54 12.11 -16.27 11.89
N ASN A 55 12.95 -15.32 12.30
CA ASN A 55 13.40 -14.26 11.41
C ASN A 55 14.42 -14.84 10.41
N ASN A 56 13.99 -15.06 9.17
CA ASN A 56 14.83 -15.54 8.07
C ASN A 56 15.20 -14.40 7.09
N GLY A 57 15.22 -13.15 7.57
CA GLY A 57 15.48 -12.01 6.70
C GLY A 57 14.40 -11.87 5.62
N ASP A 58 14.83 -11.73 4.37
CA ASP A 58 14.05 -11.47 3.17
C ASP A 58 13.56 -12.72 2.43
N ILE A 59 13.91 -13.94 2.89
CA ILE A 59 13.37 -15.18 2.32
C ILE A 59 11.87 -15.27 2.64
N ILE A 60 11.06 -15.48 1.61
CA ILE A 60 9.60 -15.60 1.69
C ILE A 60 9.24 -16.99 2.21
N LEU A 61 8.46 -17.04 3.30
CA LEU A 61 8.01 -18.27 3.94
C LEU A 61 6.49 -18.42 3.88
N ARG A 62 6.04 -19.65 4.06
CA ARG A 62 4.64 -19.92 4.30
C ARG A 62 4.18 -19.28 5.61
N GLY A 63 3.06 -18.58 5.56
CA GLY A 63 2.49 -17.80 6.65
C GLY A 63 2.90 -16.33 6.65
N ASP A 64 3.76 -15.90 5.73
CA ASP A 64 4.14 -14.48 5.57
C ASP A 64 3.00 -13.70 4.90
N LEU A 65 2.76 -12.48 5.38
CA LEU A 65 2.02 -11.46 4.68
C LEU A 65 3.02 -10.64 3.86
N LEU A 66 2.87 -10.65 2.54
CA LEU A 66 3.63 -9.84 1.62
C LEU A 66 2.90 -8.52 1.39
N HIS A 67 3.68 -7.46 1.24
CA HIS A 67 3.26 -6.17 0.72
C HIS A 67 4.16 -5.83 -0.46
N CYS A 68 3.59 -5.29 -1.55
CA CYS A 68 4.38 -4.67 -2.60
C CYS A 68 4.02 -3.21 -2.78
N ASP A 69 4.99 -2.47 -3.30
CA ASP A 69 4.83 -1.09 -3.73
C ASP A 69 5.44 -0.91 -5.11
N ILE A 70 4.60 -0.62 -6.11
CA ILE A 70 5.03 -0.58 -7.51
C ILE A 70 4.53 0.68 -8.24
N GLY A 71 5.38 1.21 -9.11
CA GLY A 71 5.09 2.41 -9.87
C GLY A 71 5.45 2.30 -11.34
N ILE A 72 4.44 2.37 -12.20
CA ILE A 72 4.59 2.26 -13.66
C ILE A 72 4.58 3.65 -14.27
N THR A 73 5.43 3.87 -15.27
CA THR A 73 5.32 5.01 -16.18
C THR A 73 4.86 4.53 -17.56
N TYR A 74 3.73 5.01 -18.04
CA TYR A 74 3.21 4.71 -19.38
C TYR A 74 2.54 5.94 -19.99
N LEU A 75 2.82 6.22 -21.27
CA LEU A 75 2.36 7.44 -21.95
C LEU A 75 2.69 8.75 -21.19
N ARG A 76 3.83 8.76 -20.49
CA ARG A 76 4.32 9.82 -19.59
C ARG A 76 3.50 10.01 -18.31
N LEU A 77 2.51 9.17 -18.04
CA LEU A 77 1.74 9.16 -16.80
C LEU A 77 2.31 8.12 -15.85
N ASN A 78 2.32 8.45 -14.57
CA ASN A 78 2.77 7.56 -13.51
C ASN A 78 1.58 6.97 -12.77
N THR A 79 1.73 5.74 -12.28
CA THR A 79 0.80 5.10 -11.35
C THR A 79 1.53 4.83 -10.04
N ASP A 80 0.77 4.71 -8.96
CA ASP A 80 1.27 4.21 -7.68
C ASP A 80 0.31 3.13 -7.19
N THR A 81 0.81 1.95 -6.86
CA THR A 81 -0.06 0.81 -6.54
C THR A 81 0.60 -0.09 -5.51
N GLN A 82 -0.10 -0.25 -4.41
CA GLN A 82 0.26 -1.14 -3.32
C GLN A 82 -0.79 -2.24 -3.15
N GLU A 83 -0.33 -3.46 -2.91
CA GLU A 83 -1.19 -4.62 -2.64
C GLU A 83 -0.56 -5.51 -1.58
N HIS A 84 -1.41 -6.32 -0.96
CA HIS A 84 -0.99 -7.34 0.00
C HIS A 84 -1.34 -8.73 -0.54
N ALA A 85 -0.48 -9.70 -0.23
CA ALA A 85 -0.74 -11.12 -0.48
C ALA A 85 -0.36 -11.96 0.73
N TYR A 86 -1.00 -13.11 0.90
CA TYR A 86 -0.68 -14.04 1.97
C TYR A 86 -0.16 -15.36 1.40
N VAL A 87 1.00 -15.80 1.89
CA VAL A 87 1.59 -17.08 1.46
C VAL A 87 0.99 -18.19 2.30
N LEU A 88 0.12 -19.01 1.72
CA LEU A 88 -0.57 -20.08 2.44
C LEU A 88 0.39 -21.06 3.14
N ARG A 89 0.09 -21.41 4.38
CA ARG A 89 0.64 -22.57 5.08
C ARG A 89 0.16 -23.86 4.45
N GLU A 90 0.84 -24.95 4.77
CA GLU A 90 0.41 -26.27 4.33
C GLU A 90 -0.97 -26.59 4.91
N GLY A 91 -1.88 -27.05 4.05
CA GLY A 91 -3.27 -27.33 4.41
C GLY A 91 -4.21 -26.12 4.42
N GLU A 92 -3.70 -24.89 4.30
CA GLU A 92 -4.56 -23.71 4.13
C GLU A 92 -5.03 -23.59 2.68
N SER A 93 -6.28 -23.16 2.52
CA SER A 93 -6.90 -22.87 1.21
C SER A 93 -7.18 -21.37 1.00
N ASP A 94 -7.09 -20.57 2.06
CA ASP A 94 -7.33 -19.13 2.06
C ASP A 94 -6.60 -18.47 3.24
N ALA A 95 -6.45 -17.15 3.20
CA ALA A 95 -5.81 -16.38 4.25
C ALA A 95 -6.59 -16.48 5.59
N PRO A 96 -5.89 -16.41 6.74
CA PRO A 96 -6.48 -16.32 8.06
C PRO A 96 -7.57 -15.24 8.17
N HIS A 97 -8.59 -15.52 8.98
CA HIS A 97 -9.73 -14.61 9.13
C HIS A 97 -9.30 -13.22 9.61
N GLY A 98 -8.42 -13.14 10.61
CA GLY A 98 -7.90 -11.88 11.13
C GLY A 98 -7.20 -11.02 10.09
N LEU A 99 -6.43 -11.62 9.17
CA LEU A 99 -5.77 -10.87 8.08
C LEU A 99 -6.80 -10.31 7.09
N LYS A 100 -7.84 -11.08 6.77
CA LYS A 100 -8.93 -10.60 5.91
C LYS A 100 -9.71 -9.46 6.57
N GLU A 101 -9.98 -9.54 7.86
CA GLU A 101 -10.61 -8.43 8.60
C GLU A 101 -9.71 -7.21 8.68
N ALA A 102 -8.40 -7.37 8.91
CA ALA A 102 -7.44 -6.27 8.88
C ALA A 102 -7.42 -5.55 7.52
N LEU A 103 -7.43 -6.31 6.41
CA LEU A 103 -7.51 -5.75 5.07
C LEU A 103 -8.82 -4.98 4.86
N LYS A 104 -9.97 -5.51 5.33
CA LYS A 104 -11.26 -4.80 5.27
C LYS A 104 -11.24 -3.48 6.05
N LEU A 105 -10.60 -3.44 7.22
CA LEU A 105 -10.42 -2.20 7.99
C LEU A 105 -9.54 -1.18 7.24
N GLY A 106 -8.49 -1.65 6.56
CA GLY A 106 -7.67 -0.82 5.67
C GLY A 106 -8.49 -0.23 4.51
N ASN A 107 -9.30 -1.05 3.85
CA ASN A 107 -10.20 -0.59 2.78
C ASN A 107 -11.23 0.42 3.30
N ARG A 108 -11.79 0.19 4.50
CA ARG A 108 -12.69 1.17 5.13
C ARG A 108 -12.01 2.51 5.40
N LEU A 109 -10.71 2.52 5.71
CA LEU A 109 -9.95 3.76 5.86
C LEU A 109 -9.78 4.48 4.51
N GLN A 110 -9.62 3.76 3.40
CA GLN A 110 -9.64 4.35 2.05
C GLN A 110 -10.99 5.03 1.77
N ASP A 111 -12.10 4.36 2.07
CA ASP A 111 -13.44 4.94 1.90
C ASP A 111 -13.63 6.21 2.75
N ILE A 112 -13.16 6.19 4.00
CA ILE A 112 -13.22 7.35 4.90
C ILE A 112 -12.42 8.52 4.31
N LEU A 113 -11.19 8.28 3.86
CA LEU A 113 -10.33 9.31 3.29
C LEU A 113 -10.93 9.90 2.01
N ILE A 114 -11.31 9.06 1.05
CA ILE A 114 -11.89 9.50 -0.22
C ILE A 114 -13.22 10.23 0.02
N GLY A 115 -13.99 9.81 1.02
CA GLY A 115 -15.22 10.50 1.44
C GLY A 115 -15.00 11.95 1.92
N GLU A 116 -13.77 12.32 2.30
CA GLU A 116 -13.41 13.69 2.66
C GLU A 116 -12.93 14.55 1.49
N PHE A 117 -12.76 13.97 0.30
CA PHE A 117 -12.32 14.69 -0.89
C PHE A 117 -13.42 15.66 -1.34
N LYS A 118 -13.24 16.93 -1.00
CA LYS A 118 -14.13 18.02 -1.36
C LYS A 118 -13.31 19.14 -1.97
N GLN A 119 -13.73 19.59 -3.16
CA GLN A 119 -13.09 20.71 -3.84
C GLN A 119 -12.95 21.91 -2.89
N GLY A 120 -11.79 22.55 -2.92
CA GLY A 120 -11.49 23.74 -2.13
C GLY A 120 -10.98 23.46 -0.72
N ARG A 121 -11.12 22.24 -0.19
CA ARG A 121 -10.46 21.85 1.07
C ARG A 121 -8.96 21.75 0.90
N THR A 122 -8.22 22.07 1.95
CA THR A 122 -6.78 21.81 1.98
C THR A 122 -6.48 20.34 2.27
N GLY A 123 -5.27 19.90 1.96
CA GLY A 123 -4.82 18.55 2.35
C GLY A 123 -4.86 18.34 3.87
N ASN A 124 -4.53 19.37 4.65
CA ASN A 124 -4.58 19.36 6.11
C ASN A 124 -6.03 19.25 6.63
N GLU A 125 -6.99 19.94 6.01
CA GLU A 125 -8.41 19.81 6.36
C GLU A 125 -8.96 18.42 6.05
N ILE A 126 -8.58 17.84 4.90
CA ILE A 126 -8.96 16.47 4.52
C ILE A 126 -8.38 15.47 5.51
N LEU A 127 -7.08 15.58 5.83
CA LEU A 127 -6.40 14.72 6.79
C LEU A 127 -7.07 14.76 8.16
N ALA A 128 -7.30 15.96 8.70
CA ALA A 128 -7.92 16.13 10.02
C ALA A 128 -9.32 15.53 10.08
N ALA A 129 -10.13 15.73 9.04
CA ALA A 129 -11.48 15.17 8.96
C ALA A 129 -11.46 13.63 8.85
N ALA A 130 -10.57 13.08 8.01
CA ALA A 130 -10.44 11.64 7.81
C ALA A 130 -9.95 10.94 9.09
N LEU A 131 -8.94 11.49 9.77
CA LEU A 131 -8.43 10.95 11.04
C LEU A 131 -9.47 11.01 12.15
N LYS A 132 -10.27 12.08 12.21
CA LYS A 132 -11.40 12.17 13.15
C LYS A 132 -12.40 11.04 12.91
N LYS A 133 -12.85 10.84 11.67
CA LYS A 133 -13.79 9.77 11.31
C LYS A 133 -13.21 8.38 11.52
N ALA A 134 -11.92 8.18 11.21
CA ALA A 134 -11.22 6.93 11.46
C ALA A 134 -11.21 6.59 12.95
N LYS A 135 -10.90 7.58 13.82
CA LYS A 135 -10.95 7.41 15.27
C LYS A 135 -12.35 7.09 15.79
N GLU A 136 -13.38 7.78 15.29
CA GLU A 136 -14.79 7.52 15.61
C GLU A 136 -15.23 6.11 15.17
N ALA A 137 -14.66 5.60 14.07
CA ALA A 137 -14.84 4.23 13.61
C ALA A 137 -13.97 3.19 14.35
N GLY A 138 -13.18 3.60 15.36
CA GLY A 138 -12.32 2.72 16.14
C GLY A 138 -11.01 2.31 15.46
N LEU A 139 -10.61 2.99 14.39
CA LEU A 139 -9.40 2.66 13.62
C LEU A 139 -8.16 3.35 14.21
N LYS A 140 -7.07 2.59 14.37
CA LYS A 140 -5.72 3.15 14.58
C LYS A 140 -5.08 3.41 13.21
N ALA A 141 -5.40 4.56 12.63
CA ALA A 141 -5.03 4.92 11.26
C ALA A 141 -3.73 5.72 11.16
N SER A 142 -3.02 5.55 10.05
CA SER A 142 -2.02 6.47 9.53
C SER A 142 -2.28 6.70 8.05
N ILE A 143 -2.36 7.96 7.63
CA ILE A 143 -2.72 8.38 6.28
C ILE A 143 -1.53 9.10 5.64
N TYR A 144 -1.16 8.66 4.44
CA TYR A 144 -0.34 9.39 3.50
C TYR A 144 -1.03 9.35 2.13
N SER A 145 -1.11 10.48 1.44
CA SER A 145 -1.59 10.49 0.06
C SER A 145 -1.01 11.69 -0.65
N HIS A 146 -0.73 11.51 -1.93
CA HIS A 146 -0.15 12.56 -2.74
C HIS A 146 -0.77 12.56 -4.14
N PRO A 147 -0.81 13.74 -4.78
CA PRO A 147 -1.22 13.82 -6.18
C PRO A 147 -0.21 13.08 -7.07
N LEU A 148 -0.70 12.52 -8.18
CA LEU A 148 0.10 11.89 -9.23
C LEU A 148 -0.36 12.32 -10.62
N GLY A 149 0.48 12.07 -11.62
CA GLY A 149 0.21 12.39 -13.03
C GLY A 149 1.48 12.26 -13.86
N PHE A 150 1.92 13.34 -14.50
CA PHE A 150 3.22 13.37 -15.21
C PHE A 150 4.44 13.16 -14.30
N HIS A 151 4.28 13.45 -13.01
CA HIS A 151 5.24 13.14 -11.96
C HIS A 151 4.61 12.16 -10.96
N GLY A 152 5.41 11.30 -10.33
CA GLY A 152 4.95 10.43 -9.23
C GLY A 152 4.38 11.25 -8.07
N HIS A 153 5.08 12.32 -7.70
CA HIS A 153 4.57 13.39 -6.84
C HIS A 153 4.21 14.61 -7.68
N ALA A 154 2.94 14.76 -8.04
CA ALA A 154 2.45 15.84 -8.90
C ALA A 154 2.04 17.10 -8.12
N ALA A 155 1.45 18.07 -8.80
CA ALA A 155 0.92 19.28 -8.17
C ALA A 155 -0.45 19.00 -7.53
N GLY A 156 -0.63 19.45 -6.28
CA GLY A 156 -1.85 19.24 -5.49
C GLY A 156 -1.53 19.10 -3.99
N PRO A 157 -2.54 19.03 -3.12
CA PRO A 157 -2.28 18.86 -1.69
C PRO A 157 -1.71 17.49 -1.35
N THR A 158 -0.65 17.48 -0.55
CA THR A 158 -0.26 16.30 0.24
C THR A 158 -1.26 16.13 1.40
N ILE A 159 -1.69 14.90 1.66
CA ILE A 159 -2.63 14.57 2.73
C ILE A 159 -1.91 13.63 3.70
N GLY A 160 -1.41 14.17 4.80
CA GLY A 160 -0.63 13.43 5.80
C GLY A 160 0.75 13.00 5.30
N LEU A 161 1.51 12.35 6.19
CA LEU A 161 2.77 11.65 5.92
C LEU A 161 2.84 10.44 6.85
N TRP A 162 3.54 9.38 6.44
CA TRP A 162 3.65 8.15 7.26
C TRP A 162 4.15 8.41 8.69
N ASP A 163 4.95 9.46 8.90
CA ASP A 163 5.54 9.92 10.17
C ASP A 163 4.87 11.16 10.78
N ASN A 164 3.90 11.79 10.09
CA ASN A 164 3.22 13.00 10.56
C ASN A 164 1.72 12.98 10.24
N GLN A 165 0.93 12.84 11.30
CA GLN A 165 -0.53 12.71 11.27
C GLN A 165 -1.26 13.96 11.82
N VAL A 166 -0.62 15.14 11.74
CA VAL A 166 -1.22 16.40 12.22
C VAL A 166 -1.45 17.36 11.06
N ASN A 167 -0.45 18.14 10.68
CA ASN A 167 -0.47 19.06 9.55
C ASN A 167 0.84 18.92 8.79
N VAL A 168 0.78 19.11 7.48
CA VAL A 168 1.95 19.17 6.60
C VAL A 168 2.08 20.62 6.10
N PRO A 169 2.89 21.48 6.75
CA PRO A 169 3.03 22.88 6.35
C PRO A 169 3.48 23.03 4.89
N GLY A 170 2.90 24.00 4.19
CA GLY A 170 3.13 24.24 2.77
C GLY A 170 2.40 23.23 1.90
N LYS A 171 2.90 21.99 1.81
CA LYS A 171 2.34 20.98 0.87
C LYS A 171 0.90 20.57 1.20
N GLY A 172 0.54 20.51 2.48
CA GLY A 172 -0.82 20.21 2.93
C GLY A 172 -1.75 21.42 2.96
N ASP A 173 -1.23 22.64 2.82
CA ASP A 173 -2.04 23.87 2.81
C ASP A 173 -2.66 24.17 1.43
N TYR A 174 -2.18 23.47 0.38
CA TYR A 174 -2.75 23.60 -0.96
C TYR A 174 -4.17 23.03 -1.02
N ARG A 175 -4.99 23.54 -1.94
CA ARG A 175 -6.40 23.13 -2.08
C ARG A 175 -6.57 22.00 -3.08
N LEU A 176 -7.51 21.11 -2.78
CA LEU A 176 -7.95 20.07 -3.70
C LEU A 176 -8.80 20.69 -4.82
N TYR A 177 -8.50 20.35 -6.06
CA TYR A 177 -9.26 20.76 -7.24
C TYR A 177 -9.76 19.54 -8.01
N TYR A 178 -10.76 19.75 -8.87
CA TYR A 178 -11.21 18.71 -9.80
C TYR A 178 -10.07 18.28 -10.73
N ASN A 179 -10.19 17.08 -11.28
CA ASN A 179 -9.24 16.50 -12.23
C ASN A 179 -7.80 16.39 -11.65
N THR A 180 -7.69 16.17 -10.34
CA THR A 180 -6.44 15.80 -9.67
C THR A 180 -6.46 14.30 -9.36
N CYS A 181 -5.50 13.54 -9.86
CA CYS A 181 -5.35 12.11 -9.56
C CYS A 181 -4.49 11.92 -8.31
N TYR A 182 -4.74 10.87 -7.54
CA TYR A 182 -4.07 10.61 -6.25
C TYR A 182 -3.53 9.19 -6.14
N ALA A 183 -2.36 9.06 -5.52
CA ALA A 183 -1.92 7.85 -4.81
C ALA A 183 -2.52 7.91 -3.41
N ILE A 184 -3.12 6.80 -2.97
CA ILE A 184 -3.70 6.67 -1.64
C ILE A 184 -2.92 5.58 -0.90
N GLU A 185 -2.14 5.99 0.08
CA GLU A 185 -1.19 5.15 0.80
C GLU A 185 -1.41 5.27 2.31
N LEU A 186 -2.15 4.31 2.86
CA LEU A 186 -2.58 4.37 4.24
C LEU A 186 -2.43 3.01 4.89
N ASN A 187 -2.32 3.02 6.20
CA ASN A 187 -2.33 1.80 6.99
C ASN A 187 -3.23 1.94 8.21
N ILE A 188 -3.67 0.78 8.68
CA ILE A 188 -4.25 0.60 10.00
C ILE A 188 -3.33 -0.29 10.82
N ARG A 189 -3.40 -0.16 12.14
CA ARG A 189 -2.80 -1.12 13.07
C ARG A 189 -3.89 -1.83 13.84
N THR A 190 -3.91 -3.15 13.76
CA THR A 190 -4.84 -3.99 14.52
C THR A 190 -4.12 -5.19 15.07
N ASN A 191 -4.61 -5.67 16.20
CA ASN A 191 -4.12 -6.90 16.81
C ASN A 191 -4.67 -8.12 16.05
N LEU A 192 -3.87 -9.16 15.94
CA LEU A 192 -4.21 -10.38 15.22
C LEU A 192 -4.03 -11.58 16.15
N ALA A 193 -5.14 -12.21 16.55
CA ALA A 193 -5.12 -13.34 17.46
C ALA A 193 -4.30 -14.51 16.90
N GLU A 194 -4.42 -14.77 15.60
CA GLU A 194 -3.64 -15.79 14.88
C GLU A 194 -2.13 -15.53 14.94
N TRP A 195 -1.71 -14.29 15.19
CA TRP A 195 -0.30 -13.90 15.29
C TRP A 195 0.16 -13.63 16.72
N GLY A 196 -0.72 -13.78 17.72
CA GLY A 196 -0.39 -13.68 19.14
C GLY A 196 -0.82 -12.39 19.83
N GLY A 197 -1.53 -11.48 19.15
CA GLY A 197 -1.97 -10.19 19.69
C GLY A 197 -1.31 -9.04 18.97
#